data_AF-A0A183A3S6-F1
#
_entry.id   AF-A0A183A3S6-F1
#
_cell.length_a   1.000
_cell.length_b   1.000
_cell.length_c   1.000
_cell.angle_alpha   90.00
_cell.angle_beta   90.00
_cell.angle_gamma   90.00
#
_symmetry.space_group_name_H-M   'P 1'
#
loop_
_entity.id
_entity.type
_entity.pdbx_description
1 polymer ?
#
loop_
_entity_poly.entity_id
_entity_poly.type
_entity_poly.pdbx_seq_one_letter_code
_entity_poly.pdbx_strand_id
1 'polypeptide(L)'
;MIQTGREGSLVLSKNDYLIAGSISGFVSRAIAQPLDVVKIRFQLQVEPISASDSSKYHGFAQAIRCINKEEGAFAFWKGHIPAQLQAVTFSAIQFLSFEILISCFIRFGQRNGSRGDPRSTLNCSKTLEAFTCGCVAGSIAAGVTQPLDVLRTRFIAQGEPKLYT
;
A
#
# COMPACT_ATOMS: atom_id res chain seq x y z
N MET A 1 -15.61 51.53 -7.00
CA MET A 1 -14.58 50.83 -6.20
C MET A 1 -15.16 49.49 -5.76
N ILE A 2 -14.70 48.40 -6.37
CA ILE A 2 -15.08 47.04 -5.99
C ILE A 2 -14.14 46.63 -4.87
N GLN A 3 -14.67 46.40 -3.68
CA GLN A 3 -13.90 46.00 -2.51
C GLN A 3 -13.83 44.47 -2.46
N THR A 4 -12.74 43.94 -3.02
CA THR A 4 -12.21 42.61 -2.72
C THR A 4 -11.97 42.49 -1.22
N GLY A 5 -12.48 41.43 -0.58
CA GLY A 5 -11.96 41.00 0.71
C GLY A 5 -12.97 40.48 1.73
N ARG A 6 -13.33 39.18 1.62
CA ARG A 6 -13.50 38.29 2.77
C ARG A 6 -13.56 36.82 2.36
N GLU A 7 -12.45 36.30 1.83
CA GLU A 7 -12.22 34.85 1.85
C GLU A 7 -11.93 34.44 3.30
N GLY A 8 -12.99 34.10 4.04
CA GLY A 8 -12.85 33.41 5.31
C GLY A 8 -12.32 32.02 5.01
N SER A 9 -11.02 31.81 5.23
CA SER A 9 -10.40 30.50 5.17
C SER A 9 -11.15 29.57 6.14
N LEU A 10 -11.94 28.65 5.58
CA LEU A 10 -12.46 27.51 6.34
C LEU A 10 -11.25 26.66 6.71
N VAL A 11 -10.64 26.97 7.86
CA VAL A 11 -9.57 26.17 8.42
C VAL A 11 -10.22 24.85 8.86
N LEU A 12 -10.16 23.85 7.98
CA LEU A 12 -10.72 22.53 8.22
C LEU A 12 -10.08 21.94 9.48
N SER A 13 -10.88 21.26 10.31
CA SER A 13 -10.36 20.61 11.51
C SER A 13 -9.43 19.46 11.11
N LYS A 14 -8.46 19.13 11.96
CA LYS A 14 -7.58 17.95 11.76
C LYS A 14 -8.41 16.68 11.50
N ASN A 15 -9.57 16.57 12.14
CA ASN A 15 -10.49 15.46 11.97
C ASN A 15 -11.12 15.43 10.57
N ASP A 16 -11.42 16.58 9.98
CA ASP A 16 -12.02 16.66 8.65
C ASP A 16 -11.02 16.22 7.59
N TYR A 17 -9.74 16.62 7.72
CA TYR A 17 -8.67 16.14 6.86
C TYR A 17 -8.44 14.63 7.00
N LEU A 18 -8.51 14.10 8.23
CA LEU A 18 -8.40 12.66 8.47
C LEU A 18 -9.55 11.90 7.80
N ILE A 19 -10.79 12.34 8.00
CA ILE A 19 -11.98 11.70 7.43
C ILE A 19 -11.96 11.79 5.90
N ALA A 20 -11.67 12.96 5.33
CA ALA A 20 -11.57 13.13 3.89
C ALA A 20 -10.45 12.26 3.29
N GLY A 21 -9.30 12.18 3.95
CA GLY A 21 -8.20 11.30 3.56
C GLY A 21 -8.57 9.82 3.62
N SER A 22 -9.23 9.37 4.69
CA SER A 22 -9.70 8.00 4.84
C SER A 22 -10.73 7.61 3.78
N ILE A 23 -11.72 8.47 3.51
CA ILE A 23 -12.75 8.23 2.49
C ILE A 23 -12.10 8.18 1.09
N SER A 24 -11.25 9.15 0.77
CA SER A 24 -10.54 9.19 -0.50
C SER A 24 -9.68 7.94 -0.71
N GLY A 25 -8.96 7.50 0.33
CA GLY A 25 -8.15 6.28 0.30
C GLY A 25 -9.01 5.02 0.10
N PHE A 26 -10.13 4.91 0.82
CA PHE A 26 -11.05 3.80 0.69
C PHE A 26 -11.66 3.71 -0.71
N VAL A 27 -12.16 4.83 -1.25
CA VAL A 27 -12.75 4.87 -2.59
C VAL A 27 -11.72 4.54 -3.67
N SER A 28 -10.51 5.10 -3.58
CA SER A 28 -9.42 4.77 -4.51
C SER A 28 -9.09 3.28 -4.50
N ARG A 29 -9.03 2.67 -3.31
CA ARG A 29 -8.79 1.23 -3.16
C ARG A 29 -9.95 0.39 -3.67
N ALA A 30 -11.20 0.80 -3.45
CA ALA A 30 -12.37 0.08 -3.94
C ALA A 30 -12.41 0.02 -5.47
N ILE A 31 -11.99 1.11 -6.14
CA ILE A 31 -11.88 1.17 -7.61
C ILE A 31 -10.70 0.31 -8.11
N ALA A 32 -9.56 0.31 -7.40
CA ALA A 32 -8.37 -0.44 -7.79
C ALA A 32 -8.45 -1.95 -7.47
N GLN A 33 -9.25 -2.35 -6.48
CA GLN A 33 -9.41 -3.72 -5.99
C GLN A 33 -9.69 -4.76 -7.09
N PRO A 34 -10.64 -4.57 -8.03
CA PRO A 34 -10.86 -5.55 -9.11
C PRO A 34 -9.62 -5.78 -9.97
N LEU A 35 -8.81 -4.74 -10.20
CA LEU A 35 -7.57 -4.85 -10.97
C LEU A 35 -6.49 -5.63 -10.21
N ASP A 36 -6.37 -5.40 -8.90
CA ASP A 36 -5.46 -6.15 -8.03
C ASP A 36 -5.80 -7.66 -8.01
N VAL A 37 -7.08 -8.01 -7.95
CA VAL A 37 -7.52 -9.43 -7.96
C VAL A 37 -7.20 -10.09 -9.30
N VAL A 38 -7.47 -9.43 -10.42
CA VAL A 38 -7.14 -9.97 -11.75
C VAL A 38 -5.63 -10.15 -11.89
N LYS A 39 -4.83 -9.17 -11.45
CA LYS A 39 -3.36 -9.25 -11.48
C LYS A 39 -2.83 -10.42 -10.65
N ILE A 40 -3.32 -10.59 -9.41
CA ILE A 40 -2.88 -11.68 -8.54
C ILE A 40 -3.25 -13.03 -9.14
N ARG A 41 -4.47 -13.21 -9.67
CA ARG A 41 -4.87 -14.46 -10.32
C ARG A 41 -4.05 -14.77 -11.56
N PHE A 42 -3.69 -13.76 -12.34
CA PHE A 42 -2.83 -13.92 -13.51
C PHE A 42 -1.39 -14.29 -13.11
N GLN A 43 -0.87 -13.73 -12.02
CA GLN A 43 0.46 -14.07 -11.48
C GLN A 43 0.49 -15.44 -10.78
N LEU A 44 -0.63 -15.88 -10.20
CA LEU A 44 -0.77 -17.21 -9.59
C LEU A 44 -1.02 -18.31 -10.62
N GLN A 45 -1.37 -17.97 -11.86
CA GLN A 45 -1.47 -18.94 -12.94
C GLN A 45 -0.07 -19.44 -13.28
N VAL A 46 0.20 -20.70 -12.92
CA VAL A 46 1.48 -21.38 -13.17
C VAL A 46 1.58 -21.85 -14.64
N GLU A 47 0.44 -21.99 -15.33
CA GLU A 47 0.41 -22.45 -16.72
C GLU A 47 0.92 -21.39 -17.70
N PRO A 48 1.67 -21.81 -18.74
CA PRO A 48 2.19 -20.89 -19.74
C PRO A 48 1.05 -20.16 -20.47
N ILE A 49 1.30 -18.89 -20.79
CA ILE A 49 0.43 -18.03 -21.61
C ILE A 49 0.55 -18.43 -23.11
N SER A 50 0.61 -19.72 -23.39
CA SER A 50 0.60 -20.27 -24.74
C SER A 50 -0.79 -20.84 -25.01
N ALA A 51 -1.28 -20.62 -26.23
CA ALA A 51 -2.54 -21.15 -26.74
C ALA A 51 -2.49 -22.67 -26.96
N SER A 52 -2.18 -23.41 -25.90
CA SER A 52 -2.39 -24.85 -25.79
C SER A 52 -3.63 -25.06 -24.93
N ASP A 53 -4.41 -26.09 -25.23
CA ASP A 53 -5.74 -26.44 -24.67
C ASP A 53 -5.87 -26.50 -23.13
N SER A 54 -4.79 -26.23 -22.38
CA SER A 54 -4.77 -26.23 -20.92
C SER A 54 -4.80 -24.83 -20.29
N SER A 55 -4.48 -23.74 -20.99
CA SER A 55 -4.34 -22.41 -20.36
C SER A 55 -5.69 -21.73 -20.05
N LYS A 56 -6.06 -21.66 -18.77
CA LYS A 56 -7.37 -21.15 -18.30
C LYS A 56 -7.67 -19.67 -18.64
N TYR A 57 -6.65 -18.84 -18.90
CA TYR A 57 -6.82 -17.41 -19.24
C TYR A 57 -5.87 -16.95 -20.36
N HIS A 58 -6.39 -16.58 -21.54
CA HIS A 58 -5.57 -16.07 -22.67
C HIS A 58 -5.50 -14.53 -22.73
N GLY A 59 -6.31 -13.81 -21.96
CA GLY A 59 -6.30 -12.35 -21.95
C GLY A 59 -7.07 -11.71 -20.80
N PHE A 60 -6.72 -10.47 -20.47
CA PHE A 60 -7.28 -9.72 -19.33
C PHE A 60 -8.81 -9.62 -19.37
N ALA A 61 -9.38 -9.29 -20.53
CA ALA A 61 -10.84 -9.18 -20.70
C ALA A 61 -11.56 -10.55 -20.62
N GLN A 62 -10.94 -11.62 -21.13
CA GLN A 62 -11.46 -12.99 -21.01
C GLN A 62 -11.42 -13.44 -19.55
N ALA A 63 -10.35 -13.12 -18.82
CA ALA A 63 -10.20 -13.44 -17.40
C ALA A 63 -11.27 -12.77 -16.54
N ILE A 64 -11.52 -11.46 -16.74
CA ILE A 64 -12.61 -10.76 -16.06
C ILE A 64 -13.95 -11.43 -16.35
N ARG A 65 -14.24 -11.74 -17.61
CA ARG A 65 -15.51 -12.36 -18.01
C ARG A 65 -15.67 -13.78 -17.44
N CYS A 66 -14.59 -14.54 -17.39
CA CYS A 66 -14.55 -15.90 -16.85
C CYS A 66 -14.75 -15.88 -15.32
N ILE A 67 -14.01 -15.04 -14.59
CA ILE A 67 -14.15 -14.86 -13.14
C ILE A 67 -15.57 -14.42 -12.78
N ASN A 68 -16.13 -13.45 -13.52
CA ASN A 68 -17.50 -12.98 -13.27
C ASN A 68 -18.55 -14.07 -13.53
N LYS A 69 -18.28 -15.02 -14.44
CA LYS A 69 -19.20 -16.12 -14.77
C LYS A 69 -19.07 -17.30 -13.81
N GLU A 70 -17.85 -17.60 -13.32
CA GLU A 70 -17.56 -18.73 -12.42
C GLU A 70 -17.84 -18.39 -10.95
N GLU A 71 -17.41 -17.23 -10.46
CA GLU A 71 -17.48 -16.86 -9.04
C GLU A 71 -18.36 -15.63 -8.76
N GLY A 72 -18.78 -14.90 -9.81
CA GLY A 72 -19.63 -13.71 -9.70
C GLY A 72 -18.88 -12.40 -9.41
N ALA A 73 -19.60 -11.29 -9.44
CA ALA A 73 -19.05 -9.94 -9.27
C ALA A 73 -18.42 -9.71 -7.88
N PHE A 74 -18.85 -10.44 -6.85
CA PHE A 74 -18.27 -10.35 -5.50
C PHE A 74 -16.86 -10.96 -5.40
N ALA A 75 -16.47 -11.83 -6.34
CA ALA A 75 -15.13 -12.42 -6.37
C ALA A 75 -14.03 -11.36 -6.52
N PHE A 76 -14.32 -10.23 -7.17
CA PHE A 76 -13.38 -9.12 -7.31
C PHE A 76 -13.10 -8.37 -6.01
N TRP A 77 -13.98 -8.48 -5.00
CA TRP A 77 -13.77 -7.88 -3.67
C TRP A 77 -13.29 -8.88 -2.61
N LYS A 78 -13.14 -10.17 -2.95
CA LYS A 78 -12.53 -11.15 -2.05
C LYS A 78 -11.13 -10.70 -1.65
N GLY A 79 -10.84 -10.69 -0.35
CA GLY A 79 -9.56 -10.24 0.19
C GLY A 79 -9.39 -8.73 0.32
N HIS A 80 -10.42 -7.91 0.11
CA HIS A 80 -10.31 -6.44 0.28
C HIS A 80 -10.01 -6.04 1.72
N ILE A 81 -10.69 -6.64 2.70
CA ILE A 81 -10.49 -6.37 4.13
C ILE A 81 -9.05 -6.67 4.59
N PRO A 82 -8.48 -7.87 4.36
CA PRO A 82 -7.09 -8.14 4.73
C PRO A 82 -6.10 -7.27 3.95
N ALA A 83 -6.40 -6.91 2.70
CA ALA A 83 -5.59 -5.97 1.93
C ALA A 83 -5.53 -4.56 2.55
N GLN A 84 -6.67 -4.04 3.02
CA GLN A 84 -6.72 -2.76 3.71
C GLN A 84 -5.95 -2.82 5.05
N LEU A 85 -6.19 -3.86 5.84
CA LEU A 85 -5.53 -4.03 7.13
C LEU A 85 -4.00 -4.15 6.98
N GLN A 86 -3.54 -4.91 5.99
CA GLN A 86 -2.14 -5.03 5.66
C GLN A 86 -1.54 -3.67 5.27
N ALA A 87 -2.20 -2.91 4.40
CA ALA A 87 -1.72 -1.60 3.96
C ALA A 87 -1.61 -0.60 5.12
N VAL A 88 -2.63 -0.54 5.98
CA VAL A 88 -2.64 0.34 7.16
C VAL A 88 -1.54 -0.06 8.13
N THR A 89 -1.41 -1.36 8.44
CA THR A 89 -0.38 -1.87 9.35
C THR A 89 1.03 -1.59 8.82
N PHE A 90 1.27 -1.85 7.54
CA PHE A 90 2.55 -1.59 6.89
C PHE A 90 2.94 -0.12 6.96
N SER A 91 2.03 0.78 6.56
CA SER A 91 2.28 2.22 6.62
C SER A 91 2.52 2.70 8.06
N ALA A 92 1.70 2.25 9.02
CA ALA A 92 1.85 2.64 10.43
C ALA A 92 3.21 2.25 11.00
N ILE A 93 3.64 1.01 10.76
CA ILE A 93 4.94 0.52 11.26
C ILE A 93 6.09 1.21 10.53
N GLN A 94 6.00 1.37 9.21
CA GLN A 94 7.04 2.05 8.44
C GLN A 94 7.25 3.49 8.92
N PHE A 95 6.16 4.26 9.11
CA PHE A 95 6.26 5.63 9.63
C PHE A 95 6.82 5.65 11.05
N LEU A 96 6.33 4.78 11.94
CA LEU A 96 6.82 4.70 13.31
C LEU A 96 8.33 4.35 13.37
N SER A 97 8.76 3.34 12.61
CA SER A 97 10.16 2.94 12.53
C SER A 97 11.04 4.04 11.94
N PHE A 98 10.56 4.74 10.92
CA PHE A 98 11.26 5.87 10.30
C PHE A 98 11.46 7.03 11.30
N GLU A 99 10.41 7.41 12.03
CA GLU A 99 10.48 8.47 13.05
C GLU A 99 11.43 8.13 14.20
N ILE A 100 11.38 6.88 14.68
CA ILE A 100 12.29 6.39 15.72
C ILE A 100 13.74 6.47 15.24
N LEU A 101 14.00 6.05 14.01
CA LEU A 101 15.35 5.96 13.49
C LEU A 101 15.95 7.34 13.19
N ILE A 102 15.17 8.27 12.61
CA ILE A 102 15.58 9.68 12.45
C ILE A 102 15.83 10.33 13.80
N SER A 103 14.94 10.12 14.77
CA SER A 103 15.10 10.68 16.12
C SER A 103 16.38 10.17 16.79
N CYS A 104 16.71 8.90 16.59
CA CYS A 104 17.96 8.31 17.06
C CYS A 104 19.18 8.94 16.36
N PHE A 105 19.12 9.09 15.04
CA PHE A 105 20.21 9.65 14.24
C PHE A 105 20.51 11.12 14.61
N ILE A 106 19.48 11.95 14.75
CA ILE A 106 19.62 13.36 15.18
C ILE A 106 20.25 13.45 16.57
N ARG A 107 19.81 12.62 17.52
CA ARG A 107 20.38 12.57 18.87
C ARG A 107 21.84 12.11 18.87
N PHE A 108 22.19 11.14 18.02
CA PHE A 108 23.55 10.65 17.89
C PHE A 108 24.48 11.72 17.29
N GLY A 109 24.01 12.44 16.26
CA GLY A 109 24.75 13.55 15.64
C GLY A 109 25.00 14.72 16.59
N GLN A 110 24.06 15.05 17.48
CA GLN A 110 24.25 16.07 18.52
C GLN A 110 25.29 15.66 19.57
N ARG A 111 25.36 14.37 19.92
CA ARG A 111 26.31 13.84 20.91
C ARG A 111 27.75 13.80 20.40
N ASN A 112 27.96 13.71 19.09
CA ASN A 112 29.29 13.60 18.48
C ASN A 112 29.95 14.95 18.11
N GLY A 113 29.43 16.08 18.63
CA GLY A 113 30.13 17.37 18.66
C GLY A 113 30.49 18.02 17.31
N SER A 114 30.03 17.49 16.18
CA SER A 114 30.37 18.04 14.86
C SER A 114 29.50 19.25 14.51
N ARG A 115 29.95 20.43 14.96
CA ARG A 115 29.61 21.75 14.37
C ARG A 115 30.27 21.91 12.99
N GLY A 116 29.94 21.02 12.05
CA GLY A 116 30.33 21.15 10.64
C GLY A 116 29.25 21.90 9.85
N ASP A 117 29.67 22.86 9.05
CA ASP A 117 28.81 23.83 8.34
C ASP A 117 27.70 23.19 7.48
N PRO A 118 26.40 23.45 7.75
CA PRO A 118 25.29 22.65 7.26
C PRO A 118 24.76 23.02 5.86
N ARG A 119 25.50 23.70 4.96
CA ARG A 119 24.87 24.28 3.73
C ARG A 119 25.30 23.73 2.36
N SER A 120 26.36 22.93 2.20
CA SER A 120 26.82 22.51 0.85
C SER A 120 27.01 21.00 0.63
N THR A 121 27.36 20.22 1.66
CA THR A 121 27.41 18.73 1.61
C THR A 121 26.13 18.07 2.16
N LEU A 122 25.20 18.89 2.63
CA LEU A 122 24.05 18.51 3.45
C LEU A 122 22.98 17.70 2.72
N ASN A 123 22.80 17.88 1.40
CA ASN A 123 21.70 17.22 0.69
C ASN A 123 21.98 15.74 0.39
N CYS A 124 23.21 15.38 0.00
CA CYS A 124 23.55 13.99 -0.29
C CYS A 124 23.63 13.13 0.97
N SER A 125 24.30 13.61 2.03
CA SER A 125 24.38 12.89 3.31
C SER A 125 23.01 12.70 3.94
N LYS A 126 22.16 13.74 3.99
CA LYS A 126 20.80 13.62 4.53
C LYS A 126 19.90 12.73 3.70
N THR A 127 20.04 12.75 2.36
CA THR A 127 19.26 11.85 1.50
C THR A 127 19.71 10.41 1.69
N LEU A 128 21.01 10.16 1.82
CA LEU A 128 21.56 8.83 2.08
C LEU A 128 21.16 8.32 3.47
N GLU A 129 21.24 9.17 4.50
CA GLU A 129 20.79 8.87 5.86
C GLU A 129 19.29 8.56 5.90
N ALA A 130 18.47 9.36 5.20
CA ALA A 130 17.04 9.10 5.07
C ALA A 130 16.76 7.82 4.26
N PHE A 131 17.59 7.51 3.26
CA PHE A 131 17.47 6.30 2.46
C PHE A 131 17.80 5.04 3.27
N THR A 132 18.92 5.01 4.00
CA THR A 132 19.25 3.88 4.88
C THR A 132 18.20 3.69 5.96
N CYS A 133 17.68 4.80 6.47
CA CYS A 133 16.56 4.81 7.39
C CYS A 133 15.28 4.22 6.80
N GLY A 134 14.93 4.61 5.58
CA GLY A 134 13.81 4.06 4.83
C GLY A 134 13.96 2.56 4.59
N CYS A 135 15.15 2.09 4.21
CA CYS A 135 15.43 0.65 4.01
C CYS A 135 15.25 -0.17 5.30
N VAL A 136 15.79 0.31 6.42
CA VAL A 136 15.66 -0.36 7.72
C VAL A 136 14.21 -0.35 8.20
N ALA A 137 13.54 0.79 8.14
CA ALA A 137 12.13 0.90 8.50
C ALA A 137 11.23 0.01 7.64
N GLY A 138 11.47 -0.03 6.32
CA GLY A 138 10.74 -0.89 5.39
C GLY A 138 10.97 -2.38 5.66
N SER A 139 12.18 -2.78 6.02
CA SER A 139 12.51 -4.17 6.38
C SER A 139 11.82 -4.61 7.67
N ILE A 140 11.79 -3.74 8.69
CA ILE A 140 11.07 -3.97 9.95
C ILE A 140 9.57 -4.08 9.68
N ALA A 141 9.01 -3.14 8.91
CA ALA A 141 7.60 -3.16 8.54
C ALA A 141 7.22 -4.43 7.78
N ALA A 142 8.06 -4.88 6.86
CA ALA A 142 7.86 -6.13 6.11
C ALA A 142 7.85 -7.35 7.04
N GLY A 143 8.81 -7.47 7.97
CA GLY A 143 8.87 -8.58 8.92
C GLY A 143 7.62 -8.69 9.79
N VAL A 144 7.09 -7.55 10.27
CA VAL A 144 5.88 -7.54 11.11
C VAL A 144 4.60 -7.77 10.28
N THR A 145 4.59 -7.35 9.01
CA THR A 145 3.41 -7.45 8.15
C THR A 145 3.30 -8.79 7.41
N GLN A 146 4.40 -9.55 7.28
CA GLN A 146 4.44 -10.86 6.63
C GLN A 146 3.32 -11.85 7.01
N PRO A 147 2.90 -12.03 8.28
CA PRO A 147 1.76 -12.90 8.58
C PRO A 147 0.45 -12.44 7.92
N LEU A 148 0.23 -11.13 7.78
CA LEU A 148 -0.96 -10.57 7.10
C LEU A 148 -0.88 -10.78 5.59
N ASP A 149 0.31 -10.73 5.00
CA ASP A 149 0.53 -11.01 3.57
C ASP A 149 0.12 -12.46 3.24
N VAL A 150 0.48 -13.41 4.11
CA VAL A 150 0.08 -14.82 3.98
C VAL A 150 -1.43 -14.96 4.08
N LEU A 151 -2.09 -14.27 5.03
CA LEU A 151 -3.55 -14.32 5.15
C LEU A 151 -4.25 -13.75 3.91
N ARG A 152 -3.79 -12.59 3.41
CA ARG A 152 -4.34 -11.98 2.21
C ARG A 152 -4.22 -12.91 1.00
N THR A 153 -3.04 -13.48 0.78
CA THR A 153 -2.82 -14.38 -0.36
C THR A 153 -3.67 -15.64 -0.24
N ARG A 154 -3.88 -16.19 0.96
CA ARG A 154 -4.78 -17.34 1.18
C ARG A 154 -6.24 -16.99 0.90
N PHE A 155 -6.72 -15.83 1.35
CA PHE A 155 -8.10 -15.39 1.06
C PHE A 155 -8.34 -15.08 -0.43
N ILE A 156 -7.33 -14.58 -1.14
CA ILE A 156 -7.45 -14.30 -2.59
C ILE A 156 -7.30 -15.58 -3.42
N ALA A 157 -6.47 -16.53 -2.96
CA ALA A 157 -6.22 -17.81 -3.63
C ALA A 157 -7.37 -18.82 -3.49
N GLN A 158 -8.30 -18.62 -2.56
CA GLN A 158 -9.55 -19.40 -2.50
C GLN A 158 -10.47 -19.05 -3.69
N GLY A 159 -10.18 -19.66 -4.85
CA GLY A 159 -11.16 -19.89 -5.89
C GLY A 159 -12.04 -21.07 -5.48
N GLU A 160 -13.35 -20.87 -5.51
CA GLU A 160 -14.34 -21.95 -5.39
C GLU A 160 -14.06 -23.04 -6.46
N PRO A 161 -14.26 -24.33 -6.13
CA PRO A 161 -15.53 -24.84 -5.65
C PRO A 161 -15.58 -25.03 -4.13
N LYS A 162 -16.78 -24.96 -3.54
CA LYS A 162 -17.06 -25.43 -2.18
C LYS A 162 -16.53 -26.86 -2.03
N LEU A 163 -15.44 -27.03 -1.30
CA LEU A 163 -14.86 -28.34 -1.04
C LEU A 163 -15.41 -29.02 0.22
N TYR A 164 -16.38 -28.41 0.92
CA TYR A 164 -17.20 -29.10 1.92
C TYR A 164 -18.64 -28.55 1.92
N THR A 165 -19.60 -29.48 1.84
CA THR A 165 -21.03 -29.30 2.17
C THR A 165 -21.21 -29.30 3.68
#